data_AF-A0A930AI36-F1
#
_entry.id   AF-A0A930AI36-F1
#
_cell.length_a   1.000
_cell.length_b   1.000
_cell.length_c   1.000
_cell.angle_alpha   90.00
_cell.angle_beta   90.00
_cell.angle_gamma   90.00
#
_symmetry.space_group_name_H-M   'P 1'
#
loop_
_entity.id
_entity.type
_entity.pdbx_description
1 polymer ?
#
loop_
_entity_poly.entity_id
_entity_poly.type
_entity_poly.pdbx_seq_one_letter_code
_entity_poly.pdbx_strand_id
1 'polypeptide(L)'
;GAAVRTAAEQIDYLEELVNKYPIITIEDGMDENDWDGWKALTERLGGKVQLVGDDFFVTNTSYLEKGIAEGAANSILIKVNQIGTLTETFDAIEMAKEAGYTAVVSHRSGETEDSTIADIAVATNAGQIKTGSLSRTDRIAKYNQLLRIEDQLGEVAEYRGLKSFYNLKK
;
A
#
# COMPACT_ATOMS: atom_id res chain seq x y z
N GLY A 1 -29.50 4.62 3.50
CA GLY A 1 -28.50 5.00 2.48
C GLY A 1 -27.19 5.29 3.18
N ALA A 2 -26.07 5.19 2.47
CA ALA A 2 -24.80 5.68 3.01
C ALA A 2 -24.92 7.17 3.36
N ALA A 3 -24.19 7.63 4.39
CA ALA A 3 -24.11 9.04 4.70
C ALA A 3 -23.44 9.79 3.53
N VAL A 4 -24.03 10.91 3.11
CA VAL A 4 -23.43 11.81 2.11
C VAL A 4 -22.55 12.80 2.86
N ARG A 5 -21.27 12.86 2.51
CA ARG A 5 -20.26 13.73 3.14
C ARG A 5 -19.55 14.55 2.08
N THR A 6 -19.22 15.78 2.42
CA THR A 6 -18.21 16.58 1.71
C THR A 6 -16.81 16.01 1.96
N ALA A 7 -15.80 16.46 1.20
CA ALA A 7 -14.42 16.05 1.41
C ALA A 7 -13.92 16.35 2.83
N ALA A 8 -14.26 17.53 3.38
CA ALA A 8 -13.89 17.90 4.75
C ALA A 8 -14.55 16.98 5.79
N GLU A 9 -15.86 16.74 5.68
CA GLU A 9 -16.58 15.82 6.58
C GLU A 9 -16.11 14.37 6.45
N GLN A 10 -15.63 13.97 5.26
CA GLN A 10 -15.02 12.65 5.05
C GLN A 10 -13.69 12.54 5.81
N ILE A 11 -12.84 13.55 5.77
CA ILE A 11 -11.59 13.59 6.56
C ILE A 11 -11.90 13.55 8.06
N ASP A 12 -12.87 14.35 8.53
CA ASP A 12 -13.29 14.35 9.94
C ASP A 12 -13.78 12.96 10.38
N TYR A 13 -14.55 12.28 9.52
CA TYR A 13 -15.03 10.93 9.78
C TYR A 13 -13.88 9.91 9.85
N LEU A 14 -12.93 9.96 8.92
CA LEU A 14 -11.76 9.08 8.94
C LEU A 14 -10.88 9.34 10.17
N GLU A 15 -10.71 10.60 10.58
CA GLU A 15 -10.00 10.96 11.80
C GLU A 15 -10.69 10.43 13.06
N GLU A 16 -12.03 10.53 13.15
CA GLU A 16 -12.79 9.95 14.26
C GLU A 16 -12.54 8.44 14.39
N LEU A 17 -12.57 7.72 13.26
CA LEU A 17 -12.32 6.28 13.24
C LEU A 17 -10.89 5.95 13.70
N VAL A 18 -9.89 6.69 13.22
CA VAL A 18 -8.48 6.51 13.63
C VAL A 18 -8.28 6.79 15.12
N ASN A 19 -8.99 7.78 15.67
CA ASN A 19 -8.89 8.10 17.10
C ASN A 19 -9.64 7.07 17.98
N LYS A 20 -10.66 6.41 17.44
CA LYS A 20 -11.50 5.46 18.16
C LYS A 20 -11.00 4.02 18.09
N TYR A 21 -10.37 3.65 16.99
CA TYR A 21 -9.93 2.28 16.70
C TYR A 21 -8.44 2.27 16.32
N PRO A 22 -7.72 1.15 16.54
CA PRO A 22 -6.29 1.06 16.25
C PRO A 22 -6.01 0.88 14.75
N ILE A 23 -6.47 1.83 13.94
CA ILE A 23 -6.30 1.85 12.48
C ILE A 23 -4.91 2.41 12.16
N ILE A 24 -4.09 1.61 11.47
CA ILE A 24 -2.73 2.00 11.06
C ILE A 24 -2.62 2.32 9.57
N THR A 25 -3.58 1.90 8.77
CA THR A 25 -3.59 2.10 7.32
C THR A 25 -5.01 2.36 6.81
N ILE A 26 -5.14 3.28 5.86
CA ILE A 26 -6.36 3.56 5.10
C ILE A 26 -5.97 3.53 3.63
N GLU A 27 -6.74 2.80 2.83
CA GLU A 27 -6.59 2.72 1.37
C GLU A 27 -7.76 3.44 0.72
N ASP A 28 -7.49 4.25 -0.29
CA ASP A 28 -8.48 5.05 -1.04
C ASP A 28 -9.49 5.78 -0.14
N GLY A 29 -8.96 6.56 0.81
CA GLY A 29 -9.79 7.34 1.76
C GLY A 29 -10.56 8.49 1.11
N MET A 30 -10.09 8.97 -0.04
CA MET A 30 -10.68 10.02 -0.88
C MET A 30 -10.85 9.51 -2.31
N ASP A 31 -11.67 10.18 -3.10
CA ASP A 31 -11.88 9.86 -4.53
C ASP A 31 -10.57 9.95 -5.33
N GLU A 32 -10.44 9.13 -6.38
CA GLU A 32 -9.25 9.09 -7.25
C GLU A 32 -8.97 10.42 -7.95
N ASN A 33 -9.97 11.29 -8.10
CA ASN A 33 -9.83 12.61 -8.70
C ASN A 33 -9.81 13.77 -7.68
N ASP A 34 -10.01 13.50 -6.38
CA ASP A 34 -10.03 14.53 -5.33
C ASP A 34 -8.62 14.79 -4.75
N TRP A 35 -7.75 15.36 -5.59
CA TRP A 35 -6.36 15.67 -5.22
C TRP A 35 -6.24 16.60 -4.01
N ASP A 36 -7.10 17.61 -3.91
CA ASP A 36 -7.12 18.53 -2.77
C ASP A 36 -7.56 17.81 -1.49
N GLY A 37 -8.56 16.93 -1.58
CA GLY A 37 -8.96 16.05 -0.49
C GLY A 37 -7.83 15.14 -0.02
N TRP A 38 -7.10 14.49 -0.93
CA TRP A 38 -5.94 13.65 -0.60
C TRP A 38 -4.84 14.43 0.12
N LYS A 39 -4.53 15.65 -0.32
CA LYS A 39 -3.52 16.51 0.31
C LYS A 39 -3.95 16.92 1.72
N ALA A 40 -5.20 17.36 1.87
CA ALA A 40 -5.76 17.71 3.18
C ALA A 40 -5.81 16.50 4.14
N LEU A 41 -6.16 15.31 3.63
CA LEU A 41 -6.13 14.05 4.40
C LEU A 41 -4.70 13.72 4.84
N THR A 42 -3.72 13.91 3.95
CA THR A 42 -2.30 13.62 4.22
C THR A 42 -1.71 14.59 5.22
N GLU A 43 -2.03 15.88 5.12
CA GLU A 43 -1.65 16.89 6.13
C GLU A 43 -2.23 16.53 7.50
N ARG A 44 -3.48 16.07 7.54
CA ARG A 44 -4.18 15.75 8.80
C ARG A 44 -3.70 14.45 9.45
N LEU A 45 -3.54 13.37 8.68
CA LEU A 45 -3.35 12.02 9.20
C LEU A 45 -2.02 11.36 8.78
N GLY A 46 -1.35 11.85 7.75
CA GLY A 46 -0.19 11.19 7.12
C GLY A 46 1.03 11.04 8.04
N GLY A 47 1.10 11.78 9.15
CA GLY A 47 2.12 11.59 10.18
C GLY A 47 1.87 10.39 11.11
N LYS A 48 0.62 9.94 11.25
CA LYS A 48 0.20 8.89 12.20
C LYS A 48 -0.37 7.62 11.55
N VAL A 49 -0.87 7.72 10.32
CA VAL A 49 -1.55 6.64 9.59
C VAL A 49 -0.99 6.54 8.18
N GLN A 50 -0.82 5.31 7.69
CA GLN A 50 -0.48 5.04 6.31
C GLN A 50 -1.69 5.31 5.40
N LEU A 51 -1.49 6.09 4.36
CA LEU A 51 -2.49 6.46 3.36
C LEU A 51 -2.05 5.86 2.03
N VAL A 52 -2.72 4.80 1.62
CA VAL A 52 -2.40 4.01 0.42
C VAL A 52 -3.28 4.47 -0.74
N GLY A 53 -2.66 4.97 -1.80
CA GLY A 53 -3.35 5.18 -3.08
C GLY A 53 -3.33 3.90 -3.91
N ASP A 54 -4.51 3.35 -4.21
CA ASP A 54 -4.70 2.26 -5.17
C ASP A 54 -5.29 2.81 -6.46
N ASP A 55 -6.58 3.14 -6.49
CA ASP A 55 -7.22 3.77 -7.67
C ASP A 55 -6.67 5.19 -7.88
N PHE A 56 -6.20 5.86 -6.83
CA PHE A 56 -5.57 7.18 -6.93
C PHE A 56 -4.27 7.20 -7.77
N PHE A 57 -3.49 6.11 -7.75
CA PHE A 57 -2.22 6.02 -8.47
C PHE A 57 -2.21 5.01 -9.61
N VAL A 58 -3.09 4.00 -9.59
CA VAL A 58 -3.20 2.90 -10.58
C VAL A 58 -1.88 2.24 -10.98
N THR A 59 -0.92 2.14 -10.03
CA THR A 59 0.46 1.69 -10.29
C THR A 59 1.18 2.49 -11.41
N ASN A 60 0.77 3.74 -11.68
CA ASN A 60 1.34 4.60 -12.71
C ASN A 60 2.38 5.57 -12.12
N THR A 61 3.60 5.51 -12.63
CA THR A 61 4.74 6.32 -12.13
C THR A 61 4.53 7.83 -12.29
N SER A 62 3.82 8.30 -13.33
CA SER A 62 3.53 9.72 -13.49
C SER A 62 2.51 10.25 -12.46
N TYR A 63 1.51 9.43 -12.11
CA TYR A 63 0.58 9.77 -11.03
C TYR A 63 1.27 9.75 -9.67
N LEU A 64 2.13 8.75 -9.44
CA LEU A 64 2.94 8.66 -8.23
C LEU A 64 3.89 9.87 -8.09
N GLU A 65 4.60 10.23 -9.16
CA GLU A 65 5.50 11.40 -9.19
C GLU A 65 4.74 12.68 -8.83
N LYS A 66 3.56 12.88 -9.42
CA LYS A 66 2.69 14.02 -9.08
C LYS A 66 2.24 13.97 -7.62
N GLY A 67 1.84 12.79 -7.13
CA GLY A 67 1.42 12.60 -5.73
C GLY A 67 2.53 12.95 -4.73
N ILE A 68 3.75 12.50 -5.00
CA ILE A 68 4.95 12.82 -4.22
C ILE A 68 5.19 14.34 -4.24
N ALA A 69 5.17 14.96 -5.41
CA ALA A 69 5.41 16.40 -5.56
C ALA A 69 4.38 17.26 -4.82
N GLU A 70 3.12 16.82 -4.77
CA GLU A 70 2.03 17.52 -4.09
C GLU A 70 1.85 17.17 -2.62
N GLY A 71 2.58 16.18 -2.10
CA GLY A 71 2.41 15.67 -0.74
C GLY A 71 1.08 14.94 -0.53
N ALA A 72 0.60 14.24 -1.56
CA ALA A 72 -0.60 13.42 -1.51
C ALA A 72 -0.25 11.96 -1.19
N ALA A 73 -0.96 11.37 -0.23
CA ALA A 73 -0.73 10.03 0.30
C ALA A 73 0.68 9.85 0.92
N ASN A 74 0.98 8.65 1.40
CA ASN A 74 2.35 8.29 1.84
C ASN A 74 2.69 6.81 1.56
N SER A 75 1.88 6.17 0.70
CA SER A 75 2.02 4.79 0.27
C SER A 75 1.31 4.58 -1.06
N ILE A 76 1.80 3.62 -1.84
CA ILE A 76 1.18 3.18 -3.10
C ILE A 76 0.86 1.68 -3.03
N LEU A 77 -0.30 1.28 -3.57
CA LEU A 77 -0.62 -0.12 -3.82
C LEU A 77 -0.05 -0.54 -5.18
N ILE A 78 0.78 -1.58 -5.21
CA ILE A 78 1.45 -2.05 -6.43
C ILE A 78 0.72 -3.27 -6.97
N LYS A 79 0.09 -3.14 -8.14
CA LYS A 79 -0.52 -4.24 -8.89
C LYS A 79 0.27 -4.47 -10.18
N VAL A 80 1.07 -5.54 -10.20
CA VAL A 80 2.01 -5.84 -11.30
C VAL A 80 1.37 -5.81 -12.70
N ASN A 81 0.13 -6.28 -12.82
CA ASN A 81 -0.57 -6.34 -14.09
C ASN A 81 -1.32 -5.05 -14.47
N GLN A 82 -1.35 -4.03 -13.60
CA GLN A 82 -1.81 -2.68 -13.97
C GLN A 82 -0.75 -1.93 -14.77
N ILE A 83 0.53 -2.09 -14.42
CA ILE A 83 1.62 -1.40 -15.11
C ILE A 83 2.20 -2.21 -16.28
N GLY A 84 2.13 -3.55 -16.20
CA GLY A 84 2.32 -4.44 -17.34
C GLY A 84 3.62 -5.24 -17.33
N THR A 85 4.76 -4.64 -16.92
CA THR A 85 6.06 -5.33 -16.86
C THR A 85 6.66 -5.36 -15.45
N LEU A 86 7.57 -6.33 -15.23
CA LEU A 86 8.36 -6.37 -14.00
C LEU A 86 9.30 -5.17 -13.88
N THR A 87 9.91 -4.71 -14.97
CA THR A 87 10.78 -3.53 -14.94
C THR A 87 10.01 -2.32 -14.42
N GLU A 88 8.87 -1.98 -15.02
CA GLU A 88 8.08 -0.83 -14.58
C GLU A 88 7.49 -1.02 -13.17
N THR A 89 7.22 -2.27 -12.76
CA THR A 89 6.84 -2.59 -11.38
C THR A 89 7.95 -2.20 -10.40
N PHE A 90 9.20 -2.59 -10.69
CA PHE A 90 10.34 -2.28 -9.83
C PHE A 90 10.67 -0.79 -9.84
N ASP A 91 10.55 -0.12 -10.99
CA ASP A 91 10.72 1.34 -11.10
C ASP A 91 9.71 2.09 -10.21
N ALA A 92 8.44 1.66 -10.18
CA ALA A 92 7.42 2.25 -9.31
C ALA A 92 7.70 2.00 -7.82
N ILE A 93 8.16 0.79 -7.47
CA ILE A 93 8.53 0.44 -6.09
C ILE A 93 9.74 1.27 -5.62
N GLU A 94 10.76 1.43 -6.46
CA GLU A 94 11.96 2.20 -6.17
C GLU A 94 11.64 3.69 -6.02
N MET A 95 10.89 4.28 -6.95
CA MET A 95 10.42 5.67 -6.86
C MET A 95 9.66 5.94 -5.55
N ALA A 96 8.76 5.04 -5.15
CA ALA A 96 8.05 5.16 -3.89
C ALA A 96 9.03 5.14 -2.69
N LYS A 97 9.95 4.17 -2.66
CA LYS A 97 10.94 4.03 -1.58
C LYS A 97 11.84 5.26 -1.43
N GLU A 98 12.36 5.78 -2.54
CA GLU A 98 13.23 6.97 -2.54
C GLU A 98 12.50 8.22 -2.04
N ALA A 99 11.19 8.32 -2.31
CA ALA A 99 10.34 9.39 -1.78
C ALA A 99 9.91 9.18 -0.31
N GLY A 100 10.33 8.08 0.33
CA GLY A 100 9.91 7.74 1.69
C GLY A 100 8.50 7.15 1.78
N TYR A 101 7.88 6.80 0.65
CA TYR A 101 6.60 6.10 0.59
C TYR A 101 6.81 4.60 0.79
N THR A 102 5.81 3.92 1.33
CA THR A 102 5.74 2.46 1.31
C THR A 102 5.17 1.96 -0.01
N ALA A 103 5.73 0.87 -0.54
CA ALA A 103 5.20 0.17 -1.71
C ALA A 103 4.56 -1.14 -1.24
N VAL A 104 3.23 -1.23 -1.30
CA VAL A 104 2.48 -2.40 -0.84
C VAL A 104 2.17 -3.29 -2.04
N VAL A 105 2.91 -4.38 -2.20
CA VAL A 105 2.67 -5.34 -3.29
C VAL A 105 1.32 -6.02 -3.07
N SER A 106 0.47 -6.03 -4.09
CA SER A 106 -0.92 -6.46 -3.96
C SER A 106 -1.34 -7.51 -4.98
N HIS A 107 -2.26 -8.38 -4.55
CA HIS A 107 -3.01 -9.27 -5.42
C HIS A 107 -4.05 -8.55 -6.30
N ARG A 108 -4.77 -9.31 -7.12
CA ARG A 108 -5.99 -8.88 -7.83
C ARG A 108 -7.25 -9.60 -7.32
N SER A 109 -8.45 -9.12 -7.66
CA SER A 109 -9.70 -9.78 -7.26
C SER A 109 -9.81 -11.19 -7.87
N GLY A 110 -9.44 -11.37 -9.14
CA GLY A 110 -9.18 -12.67 -9.76
C GLY A 110 -7.70 -13.02 -9.65
N GLU A 111 -7.37 -14.11 -8.96
CA GLU A 111 -5.99 -14.59 -8.79
C GLU A 111 -5.83 -16.02 -9.30
N THR A 112 -4.58 -16.40 -9.53
CA THR A 112 -4.16 -17.76 -9.88
C THR A 112 -3.38 -18.39 -8.72
N GLU A 113 -2.85 -19.59 -8.93
CA GLU A 113 -1.89 -20.25 -8.05
C GLU A 113 -0.48 -19.63 -8.08
N ASP A 114 -0.19 -18.75 -9.04
CA ASP A 114 1.11 -18.06 -9.15
C ASP A 114 1.43 -17.33 -7.83
N SER A 115 2.70 -17.31 -7.43
CA SER A 115 3.10 -16.67 -6.17
C SER A 115 4.20 -15.63 -6.32
N THR A 116 4.45 -15.16 -7.54
CA THR A 116 5.53 -14.23 -7.90
C THR A 116 5.51 -12.95 -7.07
N ILE A 117 4.32 -12.45 -6.70
CA ILE A 117 4.21 -11.24 -5.87
C ILE A 117 4.79 -11.41 -4.45
N ALA A 118 4.89 -12.64 -3.94
CA ALA A 118 5.58 -12.92 -2.67
C ALA A 118 7.09 -12.67 -2.82
N ASP A 119 7.70 -13.22 -3.87
CA ASP A 119 9.10 -13.02 -4.20
C ASP A 119 9.41 -11.54 -4.49
N ILE A 120 8.53 -10.80 -5.17
CA ILE A 120 8.70 -9.35 -5.40
C ILE A 120 8.73 -8.57 -4.07
N ALA A 121 7.84 -8.89 -3.13
CA ALA A 121 7.79 -8.22 -1.84
C ALA A 121 9.09 -8.41 -1.03
N VAL A 122 9.68 -9.61 -1.09
CA VAL A 122 10.96 -9.91 -0.43
C VAL A 122 12.14 -9.32 -1.20
N ALA A 123 12.20 -9.50 -2.53
CA ALA A 123 13.29 -9.02 -3.37
C ALA A 123 13.50 -7.50 -3.27
N THR A 124 12.41 -6.75 -3.09
CA THR A 124 12.46 -5.30 -2.93
C THR A 124 12.58 -4.86 -1.48
N ASN A 125 12.53 -5.76 -0.50
CA ASN A 125 12.37 -5.43 0.92
C ASN A 125 11.22 -4.43 1.13
N ALA A 126 10.06 -4.68 0.49
CA ALA A 126 8.88 -3.81 0.57
C ALA A 126 8.36 -3.66 2.00
N GLY A 127 8.50 -4.73 2.80
CA GLY A 127 8.09 -4.78 4.21
C GLY A 127 6.59 -4.98 4.43
N GLN A 128 5.77 -4.88 3.38
CA GLN A 128 4.31 -5.06 3.41
C GLN A 128 3.83 -5.78 2.13
N ILE A 129 2.76 -6.57 2.26
CA ILE A 129 2.09 -7.26 1.15
C ILE A 129 0.59 -7.37 1.45
N LYS A 130 -0.26 -7.18 0.42
CA LYS A 130 -1.72 -7.35 0.48
C LYS A 130 -2.14 -8.48 -0.45
N THR A 131 -2.20 -9.71 0.06
CA THR A 131 -2.47 -10.91 -0.77
C THR A 131 -3.75 -11.67 -0.40
N GLY A 132 -4.63 -11.08 0.39
CA GLY A 132 -6.00 -11.55 0.64
C GLY A 132 -6.18 -12.30 1.95
N SER A 133 -7.35 -12.90 2.14
CA SER A 133 -7.72 -13.55 3.40
C SER A 133 -6.99 -14.90 3.62
N LEU A 134 -7.13 -15.48 4.80
CA LEU A 134 -6.62 -16.80 5.18
C LEU A 134 -7.51 -17.95 4.66
N SER A 135 -8.06 -17.79 3.46
CA SER A 135 -8.85 -18.80 2.78
C SER A 135 -8.66 -18.68 1.26
N ARG A 136 -9.02 -19.77 0.56
CA ARG A 136 -8.88 -19.95 -0.89
C ARG A 136 -7.41 -20.06 -1.35
N THR A 137 -7.14 -21.07 -2.17
CA THR A 137 -5.77 -21.41 -2.60
C THR A 137 -5.09 -20.29 -3.37
N ASP A 138 -5.85 -19.50 -4.13
CA ASP A 138 -5.37 -18.34 -4.88
C ASP A 138 -4.73 -17.27 -3.98
N ARG A 139 -5.05 -17.26 -2.68
CA ARG A 139 -4.45 -16.38 -1.65
C ARG A 139 -3.38 -17.12 -0.84
N ILE A 140 -3.73 -18.31 -0.35
CA ILE A 140 -2.85 -19.14 0.47
C ILE A 140 -1.55 -19.53 -0.25
N ALA A 141 -1.56 -19.68 -1.58
CA ALA A 141 -0.36 -19.96 -2.36
C ALA A 141 0.76 -18.92 -2.13
N LYS A 142 0.41 -17.63 -2.02
CA LYS A 142 1.37 -16.54 -1.78
C LYS A 142 1.89 -16.57 -0.34
N TYR A 143 1.03 -16.81 0.64
CA TYR A 143 1.47 -16.98 2.04
C TYR A 143 2.39 -18.20 2.21
N ASN A 144 2.05 -19.33 1.59
CA ASN A 144 2.91 -20.51 1.61
C ASN A 144 4.26 -20.23 0.94
N GLN A 145 4.30 -19.39 -0.10
CA GLN A 145 5.55 -18.97 -0.72
C GLN A 145 6.39 -18.10 0.22
N LEU A 146 5.78 -17.16 0.94
CA LEU A 146 6.49 -16.37 1.97
C LEU A 146 7.08 -17.27 3.06
N LEU A 147 6.35 -18.30 3.52
CA LEU A 147 6.87 -19.27 4.49
C LEU A 147 8.09 -20.03 3.94
N ARG A 148 8.08 -20.40 2.65
CA ARG A 148 9.24 -21.05 2.01
C ARG A 148 10.42 -20.11 1.89
N ILE A 149 10.20 -18.84 1.53
CA ILE A 149 11.27 -17.85 1.42
C ILE A 149 11.89 -17.60 2.80
N GLU A 150 11.08 -17.46 3.85
CA GLU A 150 11.57 -17.30 5.22
C GLU A 150 12.38 -18.52 5.69
N ASP A 151 11.90 -19.74 5.44
CA ASP A 151 12.62 -20.99 5.74
C ASP A 151 13.96 -21.09 4.99
N GLN A 152 14.00 -20.66 3.72
CA GLN A 152 15.23 -20.62 2.90
C GLN A 152 16.24 -19.58 3.38
N LEU A 153 15.77 -18.41 3.82
CA LEU A 153 16.63 -17.36 4.36
C LEU A 153 17.18 -17.73 5.75
N GLY A 154 16.42 -18.50 6.55
CA GLY A 154 16.84 -18.96 7.87
C GLY A 154 17.28 -17.80 8.78
N GLU A 155 18.50 -17.85 9.28
CA GLU A 155 19.04 -16.87 10.24
C GLU A 155 19.16 -15.43 9.69
N VAL A 156 19.09 -15.23 8.36
CA VAL A 156 19.13 -13.89 7.76
C VAL A 156 17.74 -13.33 7.43
N ALA A 157 16.66 -14.07 7.73
CA ALA A 157 15.31 -13.57 7.55
C ALA A 157 15.01 -12.44 8.55
N GLU A 158 14.39 -11.35 8.08
CA GLU A 158 13.97 -10.23 8.93
C GLU A 158 12.48 -9.93 8.78
N TYR A 159 11.75 -9.98 9.90
CA TYR A 159 10.38 -9.48 9.99
C TYR A 159 10.31 -8.18 10.79
N ARG A 160 10.09 -7.05 10.09
CA ARG A 160 10.15 -5.71 10.70
C ARG A 160 8.91 -5.31 11.50
N GLY A 161 7.79 -6.03 11.37
CA GLY A 161 6.53 -5.73 12.06
C GLY A 161 6.13 -4.24 11.92
N LEU A 162 5.86 -3.56 13.03
CA LEU A 162 5.53 -2.12 13.02
C LEU A 162 6.66 -1.22 12.47
N LYS A 163 7.91 -1.70 12.43
CA LYS A 163 9.02 -0.94 11.81
C LYS A 163 8.98 -0.98 10.28
N SER A 164 8.06 -1.72 9.66
CA SER A 164 7.83 -1.69 8.21
C SER A 164 7.17 -0.38 7.75
N PHE A 165 6.51 0.36 8.65
CA PHE A 165 5.91 1.66 8.38
C PHE A 165 6.96 2.78 8.50
N TYR A 166 7.99 2.75 7.67
CA TYR A 166 9.07 3.75 7.69
C TYR A 166 8.62 5.13 7.18
N ASN A 167 7.46 5.18 6.51
CA ASN A 167 6.79 6.40 6.07
C ASN A 167 6.12 7.18 7.21
N LEU A 168 5.92 6.57 8.38
CA LEU A 168 5.29 7.21 9.54
C LEU A 168 6.36 7.75 10.50
N LYS A 169 6.20 9.02 10.89
CA LYS A 169 7.06 9.64 11.91
C LYS A 169 6.64 9.12 13.28
N LYS A 170 7.61 8.62 14.06
CA LYS A 170 7.41 8.31 15.47
C LYS A 170 7.56 9.55 16.34
#